data_AF-A0A132GQD0-F1
#
_entry.id   AF-A0A132GQD0-F1
#
_cell.length_a   1.000
_cell.length_b   1.000
_cell.length_c   1.000
_cell.angle_alpha   90.00
_cell.angle_beta   90.00
_cell.angle_gamma   90.00
#
_symmetry.space_group_name_H-M   'P 1'
#
loop_
_entity.id
_entity.type
_entity.pdbx_description
1 polymer ?
#
loop_
_entity_poly.entity_id
_entity_poly.type
_entity_poly.pdbx_seq_one_letter_code
_entity_poly.pdbx_strand_id
1 'polypeptide(L)'
;MNKMIQWVLAAILTLCSATMLTSCTNDDAPVTPPTDEVEAQLQKMTLREKVGQLFYVRPECLDTTIHFNLPSTVDVSADDIKKIKLQAVNATMLDVNEKYPVGGIILYAHNIEDEAQLAAFIPQIRALNGSPLLCIDEEGGRVLKLKKQIGR
;
A
#
# COMPACT_ATOMS: atom_id res chain seq x y z
N MET A 1 45.05 52.88 -15.00
CA MET A 1 45.58 51.54 -14.68
C MET A 1 44.76 50.80 -13.60
N ASN A 2 43.49 51.14 -13.37
CA ASN A 2 42.68 50.53 -12.29
C ASN A 2 41.39 49.83 -12.78
N LYS A 3 41.02 49.99 -14.06
CA LYS A 3 39.86 49.30 -14.64
C LYS A 3 40.23 47.91 -15.17
N MET A 4 41.38 47.74 -15.85
CA MET A 4 41.82 46.43 -16.36
C MET A 4 42.00 45.38 -15.24
N ILE A 5 42.50 45.78 -14.07
CA ILE A 5 42.70 44.87 -12.92
C ILE A 5 41.36 44.40 -12.33
N GLN A 6 40.33 45.24 -12.35
CA GLN A 6 38.99 44.87 -11.88
C GLN A 6 38.27 43.90 -12.83
N TRP A 7 38.47 44.03 -14.15
CA TRP A 7 37.92 43.11 -15.13
C TRP A 7 38.61 41.74 -15.10
N VAL A 8 39.92 41.69 -14.85
CA VAL A 8 40.68 40.44 -14.71
C VAL A 8 40.29 39.68 -13.45
N LEU A 9 40.06 40.35 -12.32
CA LEU A 9 39.60 39.71 -11.08
C LEU A 9 38.16 39.16 -11.18
N ALA A 10 37.25 39.84 -11.89
CA ALA A 10 35.89 39.36 -12.14
C ALA A 10 35.85 38.14 -13.07
N ALA A 11 36.76 38.06 -14.04
CA ALA A 11 36.89 36.92 -14.95
C ALA A 11 37.52 35.68 -14.27
N ILE A 12 38.43 35.87 -13.32
CA ILE A 12 39.04 34.77 -12.57
C ILE A 12 38.07 34.18 -11.54
N LEU A 13 37.21 35.00 -10.92
CA LEU A 13 36.20 34.52 -9.96
C LEU A 13 35.07 33.72 -10.63
N THR A 14 34.79 33.99 -11.91
CA THR A 14 33.79 33.23 -12.70
C THR A 14 34.35 31.96 -13.34
N LEU A 15 35.68 31.82 -13.46
CA LEU A 15 36.33 30.62 -13.99
C LEU A 15 36.63 29.55 -12.92
N CYS A 16 36.73 29.93 -11.65
CA CYS A 16 36.95 29.00 -10.53
C CYS A 16 35.69 28.32 -9.99
N SER A 17 34.47 28.72 -10.40
CA SER A 17 33.23 28.04 -10.01
C SER A 17 32.84 26.89 -10.95
N ALA A 18 33.58 26.67 -12.04
CA ALA A 18 33.22 25.72 -13.11
C ALA A 18 34.10 24.46 -13.17
N THR A 19 34.98 24.20 -12.19
CA THR A 19 35.91 23.06 -12.21
C THR A 19 35.81 22.19 -10.96
N MET A 20 34.58 21.80 -10.59
CA MET A 20 34.33 20.74 -9.60
C MET A 20 33.31 19.74 -10.16
N LEU A 21 33.69 19.03 -11.22
CA LEU A 21 33.07 17.77 -11.62
C LEU A 21 34.17 16.82 -12.06
N THR A 22 34.52 15.85 -11.20
CA THR A 22 34.82 14.46 -11.59
C THR A 22 35.05 13.61 -10.34
N SER A 23 33.97 13.01 -9.83
CA SER A 23 33.92 11.76 -9.06
C SER A 23 32.41 11.53 -8.85
N CYS A 24 31.73 10.52 -9.36
CA CYS A 24 32.05 9.12 -9.65
C CYS A 24 31.18 8.66 -10.85
N THR A 25 31.57 7.53 -11.46
CA THR A 25 30.83 6.70 -12.43
C THR A 25 29.33 7.00 -12.64
N ASN A 26 28.97 7.47 -13.84
CA ASN A 26 27.59 7.69 -14.26
C ASN A 26 26.97 6.38 -14.76
N ASP A 27 26.12 5.78 -13.93
CA ASP A 27 25.01 4.92 -14.38
C ASP A 27 23.65 5.57 -14.00
N ASP A 28 23.64 6.90 -13.85
CA ASP A 28 22.45 7.71 -13.61
C ASP A 28 21.99 8.37 -14.91
N ALA A 29 21.22 7.64 -15.71
CA ALA A 29 20.23 8.34 -16.53
C ALA A 29 19.34 9.16 -15.59
N PRO A 30 18.94 10.40 -15.93
CA PRO A 30 18.04 11.17 -15.09
C PRO A 30 16.70 10.42 -15.01
N VAL A 31 16.46 9.73 -13.90
CA VAL A 31 15.11 9.27 -13.58
C VAL A 31 14.36 10.52 -13.12
N THR A 32 13.43 10.99 -13.94
CA THR A 32 12.50 12.05 -13.57
C THR A 32 11.88 11.71 -12.22
N PRO A 33 11.90 12.61 -11.22
CA PRO A 33 11.38 12.29 -9.90
C PRO A 33 9.88 11.91 -9.99
N PRO A 34 9.37 10.97 -9.16
CA PRO A 34 7.97 10.47 -9.23
C PRO A 34 6.87 11.50 -8.88
N THR A 35 7.18 12.79 -8.92
CA THR A 35 6.40 13.86 -8.28
C THR A 35 5.20 14.33 -9.09
N ASP A 36 5.02 13.91 -10.34
CA ASP A 36 3.90 14.39 -11.17
C ASP A 36 2.74 13.38 -11.24
N GLU A 37 3.00 12.10 -11.46
CA GLU A 37 1.94 11.09 -11.65
C GLU A 37 1.15 10.81 -10.36
N VAL A 38 1.86 10.67 -9.23
CA VAL A 38 1.23 10.42 -7.92
C VAL A 38 0.40 11.64 -7.51
N GLU A 39 0.93 12.85 -7.68
CA GLU A 39 0.20 14.08 -7.37
C GLU A 39 -1.02 14.25 -8.28
N ALA A 40 -0.89 13.98 -9.58
CA ALA A 40 -2.01 14.01 -10.52
C ALA A 40 -3.08 12.97 -10.17
N GLN A 41 -2.70 11.80 -9.65
CA GLN A 41 -3.64 10.80 -9.16
C GLN A 41 -4.32 11.28 -7.86
N LEU A 42 -3.56 11.80 -6.90
CA LEU A 42 -4.10 12.35 -5.66
C LEU A 42 -5.05 13.52 -5.91
N GLN A 43 -4.81 14.36 -6.92
CA GLN A 43 -5.72 15.45 -7.29
C GLN A 43 -7.07 14.96 -7.81
N LYS A 44 -7.14 13.77 -8.39
CA LYS A 44 -8.40 13.14 -8.86
C LYS A 44 -9.21 12.53 -7.73
N MET A 45 -8.63 12.39 -6.53
CA MET A 45 -9.27 11.76 -5.38
C MET A 45 -10.00 12.79 -4.51
N THR A 46 -11.20 12.43 -4.08
CA THR A 46 -11.88 13.09 -2.97
C THR A 46 -11.09 12.94 -1.67
N LEU A 47 -11.35 13.81 -0.69
CA LEU A 47 -10.76 13.67 0.66
C LEU A 47 -11.05 12.30 1.27
N ARG A 48 -12.26 11.78 1.05
CA ARG A 48 -12.69 10.46 1.55
C ARG A 48 -11.86 9.34 0.96
N GLU A 49 -11.60 9.36 -0.35
CA GLU A 49 -10.74 8.39 -1.00
C GLU A 49 -9.30 8.49 -0.50
N LYS A 50 -8.75 9.71 -0.37
CA LYS A 50 -7.40 9.93 0.20
C LYS A 50 -7.28 9.36 1.60
N VAL A 51 -8.25 9.66 2.46
CA VAL A 51 -8.30 9.11 3.82
C VAL A 51 -8.41 7.60 3.76
N GLY A 52 -9.28 7.05 2.89
CA GLY A 52 -9.44 5.61 2.69
C GLY A 52 -8.13 4.89 2.34
N GLN A 53 -7.28 5.50 1.50
CA GLN A 53 -5.97 4.95 1.15
C GLN A 53 -5.02 4.76 2.35
N LEU A 54 -5.24 5.47 3.46
CA LEU A 54 -4.45 5.33 4.68
C LEU A 54 -4.88 4.14 5.56
N PHE A 55 -6.01 3.50 5.25
CA PHE A 55 -6.54 2.38 6.03
C PHE A 55 -6.26 1.03 5.38
N TYR A 56 -5.69 0.15 6.19
CA TYR A 56 -5.49 -1.27 5.89
C TYR A 56 -6.32 -2.05 6.89
N VAL A 57 -7.31 -2.79 6.37
CA VAL A 57 -8.32 -3.44 7.20
C VAL A 57 -8.34 -4.93 6.94
N ARG A 58 -8.93 -5.69 7.88
CA ARG A 58 -9.28 -7.08 7.60
C ARG A 58 -10.53 -7.13 6.72
N PRO A 59 -10.71 -8.15 5.87
CA PRO A 59 -11.93 -8.29 5.05
C PRO A 59 -13.22 -8.19 5.86
N GLU A 60 -13.22 -8.76 7.07
CA GLU A 60 -14.37 -8.78 7.98
C GLU A 60 -14.78 -7.40 8.49
N CYS A 61 -13.89 -6.40 8.44
CA CYS A 61 -14.23 -5.03 8.78
C CYS A 61 -15.13 -4.36 7.71
N LEU A 62 -15.21 -4.93 6.52
CA LEU A 62 -16.10 -4.48 5.46
C LEU A 62 -17.45 -5.19 5.49
N ASP A 63 -17.61 -6.24 6.30
CA ASP A 63 -18.87 -6.94 6.45
C ASP A 63 -19.54 -6.58 7.79
N THR A 64 -20.50 -5.66 7.76
CA THR A 64 -21.22 -5.19 8.95
C THR A 64 -22.11 -6.24 9.60
N THR A 65 -22.32 -7.41 8.96
CA THR A 65 -22.99 -8.55 9.60
C THR A 65 -22.09 -9.26 10.60
N ILE A 66 -20.79 -9.01 10.53
CA ILE A 66 -19.79 -9.54 11.45
C ILE A 66 -19.65 -8.61 12.65
N HIS A 67 -20.03 -9.11 13.82
CA HIS A 67 -19.94 -8.37 15.07
C HIS A 67 -18.80 -8.91 15.93
N PHE A 68 -17.69 -8.18 15.97
CA PHE A 68 -16.50 -8.59 16.72
C PHE A 68 -16.68 -8.56 18.25
N ASN A 69 -17.73 -7.89 18.76
CA ASN A 69 -18.00 -7.67 20.20
C ASN A 69 -19.52 -7.63 20.50
N LEU A 70 -20.30 -8.62 20.06
CA LEU A 70 -21.62 -8.80 20.68
C LEU A 70 -21.40 -9.20 22.16
N PRO A 71 -22.22 -8.73 23.11
CA PRO A 71 -22.15 -9.18 24.48
C PRO A 71 -22.56 -10.64 24.49
N SER A 72 -21.58 -11.53 24.37
CA SER A 72 -21.88 -12.91 24.59
C SER A 72 -22.21 -13.07 26.06
N THR A 73 -23.34 -13.69 26.32
CA THR A 73 -23.55 -14.48 27.52
C THR A 73 -22.57 -15.68 27.62
N VAL A 74 -21.48 -15.69 26.83
CA VAL A 74 -20.47 -16.75 26.66
C VAL A 74 -19.18 -16.15 26.08
N ASP A 75 -18.21 -15.81 26.93
CA ASP A 75 -16.77 -15.66 26.60
C ASP A 75 -16.38 -15.62 25.11
N VAL A 76 -16.41 -14.44 24.45
CA VAL A 76 -15.82 -14.30 23.11
C VAL A 76 -14.31 -14.23 23.24
N SER A 77 -13.68 -15.39 23.25
CA SER A 77 -12.22 -15.49 23.18
C SER A 77 -11.73 -15.13 21.76
N ALA A 78 -10.44 -14.81 21.62
CA ALA A 78 -9.81 -14.59 20.32
C ALA A 78 -9.97 -15.77 19.34
N ASP A 79 -10.39 -16.95 19.81
CA ASP A 79 -10.68 -18.12 18.98
C ASP A 79 -11.99 -18.01 18.19
N ASP A 80 -12.93 -17.15 18.57
CA ASP A 80 -14.18 -16.98 17.81
C ASP A 80 -13.98 -16.23 16.49
N ILE A 81 -12.97 -15.35 16.42
CA ILE A 81 -12.58 -14.69 15.17
C ILE A 81 -12.08 -15.72 14.14
N LYS A 82 -11.40 -16.79 14.59
CA LYS A 82 -10.93 -17.86 13.69
C LYS A 82 -12.06 -18.70 13.09
N LYS A 83 -13.26 -18.67 13.68
CA LYS A 83 -14.44 -19.37 13.15
C LYS A 83 -15.07 -18.62 11.98
N ILE A 84 -14.80 -17.32 11.87
CA ILE A 84 -15.27 -16.49 10.77
C ILE A 84 -14.38 -16.81 9.55
N LYS A 85 -15.00 -17.37 8.51
CA LYS A 85 -14.32 -17.72 7.25
C LYS A 85 -14.79 -16.80 6.12
N LEU A 86 -14.35 -15.55 6.15
CA LEU A 86 -14.60 -14.64 5.04
C LEU A 86 -13.52 -14.87 3.97
N GLN A 87 -13.92 -15.57 2.91
CA GLN A 87 -13.04 -16.14 1.87
C GLN A 87 -13.44 -15.71 0.45
N ALA A 88 -14.45 -14.83 0.33
CA ALA A 88 -14.91 -14.22 -0.91
C ALA A 88 -15.50 -12.84 -0.59
N VAL A 89 -15.43 -11.90 -1.54
CA VAL A 89 -16.12 -10.62 -1.40
C VAL A 89 -17.62 -10.88 -1.46
N ASN A 90 -18.36 -10.33 -0.49
CA ASN A 90 -19.82 -10.43 -0.44
C ASN A 90 -20.49 -9.07 -0.65
N ALA A 91 -21.82 -9.06 -0.72
CA ALA A 91 -22.59 -7.84 -0.97
C ALA A 91 -22.37 -6.76 0.08
N THR A 92 -22.31 -7.14 1.37
CA THR A 92 -22.07 -6.18 2.46
C THR A 92 -20.71 -5.51 2.33
N MET A 93 -19.68 -6.26 1.96
CA MET A 93 -18.36 -5.69 1.67
C MET A 93 -18.38 -4.67 0.54
N LEU A 94 -19.13 -4.96 -0.54
CA LEU A 94 -19.29 -4.03 -1.65
C LEU A 94 -19.98 -2.73 -1.19
N ASP A 95 -21.06 -2.84 -0.44
CA ASP A 95 -21.83 -1.69 0.07
C ASP A 95 -21.01 -0.79 1.01
N VAL A 96 -20.16 -1.41 1.85
CA VAL A 96 -19.27 -0.66 2.75
C VAL A 96 -18.12 -0.03 1.97
N ASN A 97 -17.48 -0.80 1.07
CA ASN A 97 -16.34 -0.32 0.27
C ASN A 97 -16.72 0.80 -0.70
N GLU A 98 -17.96 0.83 -1.20
CA GLU A 98 -18.48 1.94 -2.00
C GLU A 98 -18.34 3.29 -1.25
N LYS A 99 -18.59 3.28 0.06
CA LYS A 99 -18.54 4.47 0.93
C LYS A 99 -17.18 4.70 1.58
N TYR A 100 -16.38 3.65 1.69
CA TYR A 100 -15.09 3.64 2.37
C TYR A 100 -14.06 2.85 1.54
N PRO A 101 -13.53 3.45 0.46
CA PRO A 101 -12.56 2.79 -0.42
C PRO A 101 -11.19 2.69 0.27
N VAL A 102 -10.96 1.57 0.93
CA VAL A 102 -9.74 1.30 1.71
C VAL A 102 -8.51 1.12 0.82
N GLY A 103 -7.35 1.53 1.32
CA GLY A 103 -6.06 1.39 0.64
C GLY A 103 -5.47 -0.02 0.70
N GLY A 104 -5.90 -0.84 1.66
CA GLY A 104 -5.44 -2.22 1.73
C GLY A 104 -6.32 -3.18 2.50
N ILE A 105 -6.16 -4.46 2.17
CA ILE A 105 -6.79 -5.60 2.82
C ILE A 105 -5.71 -6.56 3.33
N ILE A 106 -5.77 -6.86 4.63
CA ILE A 106 -4.84 -7.78 5.31
C ILE A 106 -5.52 -9.14 5.47
N LEU A 107 -4.99 -10.16 4.81
CA LEU A 107 -5.45 -11.54 4.92
C LEU A 107 -4.81 -12.25 6.12
N TYR A 108 -5.63 -13.05 6.80
CA TYR A 108 -5.23 -13.98 7.85
C TYR A 108 -5.42 -15.43 7.37
N ALA A 109 -4.90 -16.38 8.15
CA ALA A 109 -4.97 -17.82 7.83
C ALA A 109 -6.42 -18.31 7.62
N HIS A 110 -7.41 -17.76 8.31
CA HIS A 110 -8.82 -18.18 8.14
C HIS A 110 -9.48 -17.61 6.87
N ASN A 111 -8.89 -16.59 6.25
CA ASN A 111 -9.33 -16.06 4.94
C ASN A 111 -8.82 -16.89 3.76
N ILE A 112 -7.97 -17.89 4.02
CA ILE A 112 -7.30 -18.71 3.01
C ILE A 112 -7.62 -20.18 3.30
N GLU A 113 -8.42 -20.79 2.43
CA GLU A 113 -8.73 -22.22 2.48
C GLU A 113 -7.68 -23.03 1.73
N ASP A 114 -7.53 -22.74 0.44
CA ASP A 114 -6.59 -23.38 -0.48
C ASP A 114 -6.21 -22.43 -1.63
N GLU A 115 -5.36 -22.92 -2.55
CA GLU A 115 -4.85 -22.14 -3.68
C GLU A 115 -5.96 -21.71 -4.65
N ALA A 116 -6.91 -22.60 -4.93
CA ALA A 116 -7.99 -22.34 -5.87
C ALA A 116 -8.95 -21.27 -5.33
N GLN A 117 -9.30 -21.36 -4.04
CA GLN A 117 -10.10 -20.35 -3.36
C GLN A 117 -9.36 -19.00 -3.33
N LEU A 118 -8.08 -18.98 -2.98
CA LEU A 118 -7.31 -17.73 -2.94
C LEU A 118 -7.17 -17.09 -4.32
N ALA A 119 -6.91 -17.90 -5.37
CA ALA A 119 -6.86 -17.43 -6.75
C ALA A 119 -8.19 -16.82 -7.22
N ALA A 120 -9.33 -17.32 -6.71
CA ALA A 120 -10.65 -16.72 -6.97
C ALA A 120 -10.92 -15.47 -6.12
N PHE A 121 -10.38 -15.38 -4.90
CA PHE A 121 -10.63 -14.27 -3.98
C PHE A 121 -9.81 -13.01 -4.32
N ILE A 122 -8.55 -13.17 -4.72
CA ILE A 122 -7.67 -12.06 -5.11
C ILE A 122 -8.32 -11.10 -6.14
N PRO A 123 -8.84 -11.56 -7.30
CA PRO A 123 -9.42 -10.64 -8.27
C PRO A 123 -10.67 -9.93 -7.75
N GLN A 124 -11.43 -10.56 -6.85
CA GLN A 124 -12.58 -9.92 -6.20
C GLN A 124 -12.12 -8.76 -5.29
N ILE A 125 -11.06 -8.96 -4.51
CA ILE A 125 -10.46 -7.89 -3.69
C ILE A 125 -9.93 -6.76 -4.58
N ARG A 126 -9.24 -7.09 -5.67
CA ARG A 126 -8.69 -6.09 -6.60
C ARG A 126 -9.76 -5.30 -7.34
N ALA A 127 -10.97 -5.82 -7.45
CA ALA A 127 -12.12 -5.12 -8.03
C ALA A 127 -12.80 -4.13 -7.06
N LEU A 128 -12.41 -4.09 -5.78
CA LEU A 128 -12.92 -3.11 -4.82
C LEU A 128 -12.43 -1.69 -5.16
N ASN A 129 -13.27 -0.71 -4.83
CA ASN A 129 -12.93 0.70 -4.93
C ASN A 129 -11.70 1.03 -4.07
N GLY A 130 -10.88 1.96 -4.57
CA GLY A 130 -9.62 2.32 -3.94
C GLY A 130 -8.44 1.43 -4.35
N SER A 131 -8.66 0.41 -5.19
CA SER A 131 -7.60 -0.51 -5.68
C SER A 131 -6.74 -1.06 -4.53
N PRO A 132 -7.35 -1.72 -3.53
CA PRO A 132 -6.67 -2.06 -2.30
C PRO A 132 -5.44 -2.93 -2.54
N LEU A 133 -4.37 -2.64 -1.82
CA LEU A 133 -3.21 -3.51 -1.70
C LEU A 133 -3.58 -4.76 -0.90
N LEU A 134 -3.06 -5.91 -1.33
CA LEU A 134 -3.24 -7.17 -0.64
C LEU A 134 -2.04 -7.40 0.27
N CYS A 135 -2.29 -7.63 1.55
CA CYS A 135 -1.27 -7.81 2.57
C CYS A 135 -1.43 -9.14 3.29
N ILE A 136 -0.32 -9.74 3.72
CA ILE A 136 -0.29 -10.97 4.51
C ILE A 136 0.97 -10.97 5.37
N ASP A 137 0.86 -11.54 6.57
CA ASP A 137 1.97 -11.76 7.50
C ASP A 137 2.54 -13.18 7.31
N GLU A 138 3.45 -13.32 6.33
CA GLU A 138 3.98 -14.61 5.87
C GLU A 138 5.47 -14.76 6.22
N GLU A 139 5.77 -14.76 7.53
CA GLU A 139 7.15 -14.90 8.06
C GLU A 139 7.66 -16.35 8.13
N GLY A 140 6.75 -17.33 8.09
CA GLY A 140 7.05 -18.75 8.28
C GLY A 140 6.95 -19.24 9.74
N GLY A 141 7.28 -20.52 9.97
CA GLY A 141 7.23 -21.14 11.30
C GLY A 141 5.83 -21.09 11.94
N ARG A 142 5.71 -20.48 13.13
CA ARG A 142 4.42 -20.32 13.83
C ARG A 142 3.52 -19.22 13.25
N VAL A 143 4.09 -18.35 12.41
CA VAL A 143 3.39 -17.19 11.82
C VAL A 143 2.87 -17.50 10.42
N LEU A 144 3.37 -18.57 9.78
CA LEU A 144 2.91 -19.13 8.51
C LEU A 144 1.37 -19.10 8.37
N LYS A 145 0.85 -18.38 7.37
CA LYS A 145 -0.59 -18.33 7.07
C LYS A 145 -0.94 -19.24 5.90
N LEU A 146 -0.03 -19.38 4.93
CA LEU A 146 -0.19 -20.31 3.82
C LEU A 146 0.07 -21.73 4.29
N LYS A 147 -0.95 -22.60 4.22
CA LYS A 147 -0.75 -24.02 4.52
C LYS A 147 0.13 -24.64 3.42
N LYS A 148 0.87 -25.67 3.80
CA LYS A 148 1.87 -26.41 2.98
C LYS A 148 1.35 -26.94 1.62
N GLN A 149 0.06 -26.80 1.31
CA GLN A 149 -0.62 -27.22 0.08
C GLN A 149 -0.77 -26.13 -0.98
N ILE A 150 -0.45 -24.86 -0.69
CA ILE A 150 -0.50 -23.77 -1.68
C ILE A 150 0.91 -23.64 -2.28
N GLY A 151 1.12 -24.08 -3.52
CA GLY A 151 2.37 -23.90 -4.25
C GLY A 151 3.56 -24.82 -3.94
N ARG A 152 3.33 -26.14 -3.73
CA ARG A 152 4.40 -27.16 -3.81
C ARG A 152 4.12 -28.20 -4.88
#